data_AF-A0A6C0BXN8-F1
#
_entry.id   AF-A0A6C0BXN8-F1
#
_cell.length_a   1.000
_cell.length_b   1.000
_cell.length_c   1.000
_cell.angle_alpha   90.00
_cell.angle_beta   90.00
_cell.angle_gamma   90.00
#
_symmetry.space_group_name_H-M   'P 1'
#
loop_
_entity.id
_entity.type
_entity.pdbx_description
1 polymer ?
#
loop_
_entity_poly.entity_id
_entity_poly.type
_entity_poly.pdbx_seq_one_letter_code
_entity_poly.pdbx_strand_id
1 'polypeptide(L)'
;MKLMKTINKLCKPAYVYLVISVLSIIIMIIQNVGNTNTFCVGKYTNDVSSTALVFIAQILYTTFWTFVLNSICYSGYKNISWIIVLLPFILFLLIIALFFLENIVDGTDGCNCGKVKGKCTCGNGKCKPGCTCDKCKNKHH
;
A
#
# COMPACT_ATOMS: atom_id res chain seq x y z
N MET A 1 30.93 -11.19 3.70
CA MET A 1 31.57 -10.13 4.52
C MET A 1 31.90 -8.82 3.78
N LYS A 2 31.71 -8.71 2.44
CA LYS A 2 31.88 -7.41 1.72
C LYS A 2 30.66 -6.49 1.86
N LEU A 3 29.45 -7.06 1.95
CA LEU A 3 28.18 -6.32 2.02
C LEU A 3 28.07 -5.40 3.25
N MET A 4 28.42 -5.88 4.45
CA MET A 4 28.38 -5.06 5.68
C MET A 4 29.35 -3.89 5.64
N LYS A 5 30.51 -4.05 5.00
CA LYS A 5 31.49 -2.96 4.80
C LYS A 5 30.97 -1.89 3.84
N THR A 6 30.18 -2.28 2.84
CA THR A 6 29.51 -1.33 1.94
C THR A 6 28.39 -0.59 2.65
N ILE A 7 27.55 -1.29 3.44
CA ILE A 7 26.45 -0.67 4.19
C ILE A 7 26.96 0.34 5.23
N ASN A 8 28.08 0.05 5.90
CA ASN A 8 28.68 0.97 6.87
C ASN A 8 29.33 2.21 6.24
N LYS A 9 29.51 2.22 4.91
CA LYS A 9 29.97 3.40 4.16
C LYS A 9 28.83 4.28 3.65
N LEU A 10 27.57 3.89 3.86
CA LEU A 10 26.44 4.71 3.47
C LEU A 10 26.38 5.97 4.32
N CYS A 11 25.92 7.06 3.70
CA CYS A 11 25.56 8.25 4.44
C CYS A 11 24.47 7.97 5.47
N LYS A 12 24.53 8.67 6.62
CA LYS A 12 23.54 8.57 7.71
C LYS A 12 22.07 8.53 7.23
N PRO A 13 21.59 9.45 6.38
CA PRO A 13 20.20 9.41 5.90
C PRO A 13 19.87 8.16 5.07
N ALA A 14 20.78 7.72 4.19
CA ALA A 14 20.59 6.51 3.38
C ALA A 14 20.62 5.24 4.23
N TYR A 15 21.50 5.19 5.24
CA TYR A 15 21.60 4.08 6.19
C TYR A 15 20.31 3.94 7.02
N VAL A 16 19.81 5.05 7.57
CA VAL A 16 18.57 5.06 8.37
C VAL A 16 17.39 4.58 7.52
N TYR A 17 17.25 5.11 6.29
CA TYR A 17 16.20 4.69 5.37
C TYR A 17 16.27 3.18 5.07
N LEU A 18 17.46 2.65 4.77
CA LEU A 18 17.66 1.23 4.46
C LEU A 18 17.30 0.34 5.65
N VAL A 19 17.77 0.66 6.86
CA VAL A 19 17.51 -0.15 8.06
C VAL A 19 16.01 -0.20 8.37
N ILE A 20 15.32 0.94 8.38
CA ILE A 20 13.88 0.99 8.66
C ILE A 20 13.10 0.22 7.59
N SER A 21 13.46 0.39 6.32
CA SER A 21 12.80 -0.30 5.21
C SER A 21 12.99 -1.82 5.27
N VAL A 22 14.20 -2.30 5.56
CA VAL A 22 14.50 -3.73 5.70
C VAL A 22 13.72 -4.34 6.86
N LEU A 23 13.69 -3.67 8.03
CA LEU A 23 12.90 -4.13 9.17
C LEU A 23 11.40 -4.22 8.82
N SER A 24 10.90 -3.23 8.09
CA SER A 24 9.50 -3.20 7.65
C SER A 24 9.19 -4.35 6.69
N ILE A 25 10.07 -4.61 5.72
CA ILE A 25 9.94 -5.73 4.77
C ILE A 25 9.95 -7.07 5.50
N ILE A 26 10.83 -7.27 6.48
CA ILE A 26 10.86 -8.51 7.28
C ILE A 26 9.53 -8.74 7.98
N ILE A 27 9.00 -7.70 8.64
CA ILE A 27 7.70 -7.77 9.33
C ILE A 27 6.56 -8.07 8.34
N MET A 28 6.59 -7.49 7.13
CA MET A 28 5.59 -7.78 6.09
C MET A 28 5.71 -9.20 5.54
N ILE A 29 6.93 -9.72 5.35
CA ILE A 29 7.15 -11.10 4.90
C ILE A 29 6.53 -12.06 5.92
N ILE A 30 6.79 -11.86 7.21
CA ILE A 30 6.23 -12.70 8.30
C ILE A 30 4.69 -12.71 8.26
N GLN A 31 4.05 -11.55 8.03
CA GLN A 31 2.60 -11.43 7.92
C GLN A 31 1.99 -12.11 6.68
N ASN A 32 2.81 -12.38 5.66
CA ASN A 32 2.36 -12.90 4.36
C ASN A 32 2.92 -14.29 4.04
N VAL A 33 3.51 -14.99 5.01
CA VAL A 33 4.02 -16.34 4.81
C VAL A 33 2.87 -17.27 4.39
N GLY A 34 3.07 -18.02 3.32
CA GLY A 34 2.09 -18.96 2.77
C GLY A 34 1.04 -18.33 1.85
N ASN A 35 1.03 -17.00 1.71
CA ASN A 35 0.12 -16.32 0.81
C ASN A 35 0.77 -16.06 -0.55
N THR A 36 0.10 -16.40 -1.64
CA THR A 36 0.65 -16.31 -3.01
C THR A 36 -0.03 -15.26 -3.86
N ASN A 37 -1.34 -15.01 -3.68
CA ASN A 37 -2.13 -14.09 -4.51
C ASN A 37 -2.91 -13.04 -3.70
N THR A 38 -2.65 -12.96 -2.40
CA THR A 38 -3.31 -11.99 -1.52
C THR A 38 -2.24 -11.33 -0.64
N PHE A 39 -2.25 -10.01 -0.54
CA PHE A 39 -1.25 -9.25 0.22
C PHE A 39 -1.92 -8.59 1.43
N CYS A 40 -1.39 -8.87 2.61
CA CYS A 40 -1.90 -8.44 3.89
C CYS A 40 -0.97 -7.41 4.54
N VAL A 41 -1.52 -6.30 5.02
CA VAL A 41 -0.81 -5.27 5.79
C VAL A 41 -1.61 -4.96 7.04
N GLY A 42 -1.21 -5.53 8.18
CA GLY A 42 -1.97 -5.44 9.42
C GLY A 42 -3.36 -6.06 9.26
N LYS A 43 -4.41 -5.24 9.29
CA LYS A 43 -5.81 -5.67 9.11
C LYS A 43 -6.33 -5.50 7.69
N TYR A 44 -5.53 -4.90 6.80
CA TYR A 44 -5.91 -4.67 5.41
C TYR A 44 -5.44 -5.82 4.53
N THR A 45 -6.31 -6.26 3.62
CA THR A 45 -6.07 -7.38 2.71
C THR A 45 -6.41 -6.93 1.30
N ASN A 46 -5.53 -7.20 0.33
CA ASN A 46 -5.73 -6.84 -1.06
C ASN A 46 -5.30 -7.98 -1.99
N ASP A 47 -6.13 -8.30 -2.98
CA ASP A 47 -5.80 -9.33 -3.98
C ASP A 47 -4.75 -8.78 -4.97
N VAL A 48 -3.72 -9.58 -5.22
CA VAL A 48 -2.57 -9.22 -6.06
C VAL A 48 -2.21 -10.38 -6.97
N SER A 49 -1.62 -10.10 -8.12
CA SER A 49 -1.22 -11.16 -9.07
C SER A 49 -0.17 -12.10 -8.51
N SER A 50 0.71 -11.61 -7.63
CA SER A 50 1.66 -12.42 -6.88
C SER A 50 2.23 -11.63 -5.71
N THR A 51 2.20 -12.20 -4.50
CA THR A 51 2.83 -11.63 -3.31
C THR A 51 4.34 -11.52 -3.45
N ALA A 52 4.98 -12.49 -4.12
CA ALA A 52 6.41 -12.47 -4.40
C ALA A 52 6.79 -11.28 -5.28
N LEU A 53 5.98 -10.97 -6.30
CA LEU A 53 6.20 -9.81 -7.17
C LEU A 53 6.13 -8.50 -6.38
N VAL A 54 5.18 -8.38 -5.43
CA VAL A 54 5.06 -7.22 -4.55
C VAL A 54 6.33 -7.04 -3.71
N PHE A 55 6.85 -8.11 -3.10
CA PHE A 55 8.09 -8.03 -2.33
C PHE A 55 9.31 -7.69 -3.19
N ILE A 56 9.42 -8.24 -4.41
CA ILE A 56 10.49 -7.90 -5.34
C ILE A 56 10.44 -6.40 -5.69
N ALA A 57 9.25 -5.88 -6.00
CA ALA A 57 9.07 -4.47 -6.28
C ALA A 57 9.46 -3.59 -5.07
N GLN A 58 9.11 -3.99 -3.85
CA GLN A 58 9.50 -3.28 -2.62
C GLN A 58 11.02 -3.26 -2.41
N ILE A 59 11.71 -4.37 -2.67
CA ILE A 59 13.17 -4.46 -2.55
C ILE A 59 13.86 -3.57 -3.61
N LEU A 60 13.37 -3.60 -4.85
CA LEU A 60 13.89 -2.76 -5.94
C LEU A 60 13.69 -1.28 -5.62
N TYR A 61 12.50 -0.90 -5.17
CA TYR A 61 12.17 0.46 -4.76
C TYR A 61 13.07 0.94 -3.60
N THR A 62 13.21 0.13 -2.56
CA THR A 62 14.06 0.43 -1.40
C THR A 62 15.52 0.61 -1.82
N THR A 63 16.04 -0.27 -2.68
CA THR A 63 17.43 -0.20 -3.15
C THR A 63 17.65 1.04 -4.01
N PHE A 64 16.71 1.35 -4.92
CA PHE A 64 16.74 2.54 -5.76
C PHE A 64 16.77 3.82 -4.91
N TRP A 65 15.89 3.96 -3.92
CA TRP A 65 15.86 5.14 -3.05
C TRP A 65 17.10 5.26 -2.17
N THR A 66 17.58 4.14 -1.64
CA THR A 66 18.83 4.11 -0.88
C THR A 66 20.00 4.62 -1.74
N PHE A 67 20.06 4.21 -3.01
CA PHE A 67 21.08 4.70 -3.96
C PHE A 67 20.95 6.18 -4.25
N VAL A 68 19.73 6.69 -4.49
CA VAL A 68 19.47 8.13 -4.71
C VAL A 68 19.93 8.95 -3.49
N LEU A 69 19.53 8.55 -2.28
CA LEU A 69 19.90 9.23 -1.04
C LEU A 69 21.41 9.21 -0.80
N ASN A 70 22.06 8.08 -1.08
CA ASN A 70 23.51 7.96 -0.93
C ASN A 70 24.27 8.82 -1.96
N SER A 71 23.79 8.88 -3.20
CA SER A 71 24.40 9.67 -4.28
C SER A 71 24.37 11.17 -3.98
N ILE A 72 23.21 11.69 -3.56
CA ILE A 72 23.04 13.13 -3.24
C ILE A 72 23.89 13.53 -2.03
N CYS A 73 23.98 12.65 -1.04
CA CYS A 73 24.83 12.89 0.11
C CYS A 73 26.33 12.93 -0.27
N TYR A 74 26.77 12.08 -1.20
CA TYR A 74 28.15 12.08 -1.69
C TYR A 74 28.51 13.36 -2.45
N SER A 75 27.52 14.00 -3.09
CA SER A 75 27.65 15.32 -3.73
C SER A 75 27.76 16.49 -2.74
N GLY A 76 27.79 16.24 -1.42
CA GLY A 76 28.01 17.25 -0.39
C GLY A 76 26.74 17.81 0.25
N TYR A 77 25.55 17.44 -0.23
CA TYR A 77 24.26 17.96 0.25
C TYR A 77 23.70 17.16 1.44
N LYS A 78 24.48 17.07 2.53
CA LYS A 78 24.11 16.26 3.72
C LYS A 78 22.79 16.70 4.37
N ASN A 79 22.55 18.01 4.48
CA ASN A 79 21.32 18.54 5.11
C ASN A 79 20.09 18.34 4.22
N ILE A 80 20.25 18.49 2.90
CA ILE A 80 19.16 18.27 1.94
C ILE A 80 18.80 16.78 1.89
N SER A 81 19.78 15.89 2.01
CA SER A 81 19.55 14.44 2.03
C SER A 81 18.59 14.01 3.14
N TRP A 82 18.56 14.71 4.29
CA TRP A 82 17.58 14.44 5.36
C TRP A 82 16.15 14.81 4.98
N ILE A 83 15.96 15.89 4.21
CA ILE A 83 14.65 16.27 3.68
C ILE A 83 14.22 15.26 2.61
N ILE A 84 15.16 14.80 1.78
CA ILE A 84 14.85 13.83 0.72
C ILE A 84 14.48 12.45 1.28
N VAL A 85 14.94 12.08 2.47
CA VAL A 85 14.45 10.87 3.16
C VAL A 85 12.93 10.91 3.34
N LEU A 86 12.33 12.09 3.50
CA LEU A 86 10.88 12.24 3.67
C LEU A 86 10.11 12.05 2.34
N LEU A 87 10.73 12.34 1.21
CA LEU A 87 10.11 12.31 -0.12
C LEU A 87 9.41 10.97 -0.46
N PRO A 88 10.04 9.78 -0.28
CA PRO A 88 9.36 8.50 -0.53
C PRO A 88 8.12 8.30 0.35
N PHE A 89 8.12 8.81 1.59
CA PHE A 89 6.95 8.74 2.47
C PHE A 89 5.83 9.68 2.00
N ILE A 90 6.16 10.89 1.54
CA ILE A 90 5.18 11.81 0.97
C ILE A 90 4.55 11.21 -0.29
N LEU A 91 5.36 10.63 -1.18
CA LEU A 91 4.87 9.96 -2.39
C LEU A 91 3.92 8.80 -2.04
N PHE A 92 4.26 8.00 -1.03
CA PHE A 92 3.41 6.92 -0.57
C PHE A 92 2.08 7.42 0.01
N LEU A 93 2.11 8.49 0.82
CA LEU A 93 0.90 9.12 1.35
C LEU A 93 0.00 9.69 0.25
N LEU A 94 0.58 10.27 -0.79
CA LEU A 94 -0.18 10.77 -1.95
C LEU A 94 -0.89 9.63 -2.69
N ILE A 95 -0.20 8.52 -2.96
CA ILE A 95 -0.80 7.36 -3.64
C ILE A 95 -1.94 6.77 -2.80
N ILE A 96 -1.73 6.63 -1.49
CA ILE A 96 -2.78 6.15 -0.57
C ILE A 96 -3.96 7.10 -0.54
N ALA A 97 -3.73 8.41 -0.46
CA ALA A 97 -4.80 9.40 -0.46
C ALA A 97 -5.63 9.33 -1.74
N LEU A 98 -4.99 9.20 -2.90
CA LEU A 98 -5.68 9.02 -4.18
C LEU A 98 -6.51 7.73 -4.21
N PHE A 99 -5.96 6.61 -3.73
CA PHE A 99 -6.70 5.36 -3.62
C PHE A 99 -7.94 5.51 -2.72
N PHE A 100 -7.81 6.17 -1.56
CA PHE A 100 -8.98 6.42 -0.71
C PHE A 100 -10.01 7.35 -1.37
N LEU A 101 -9.58 8.37 -2.11
CA LEU A 101 -10.49 9.25 -2.82
C LEU A 101 -11.32 8.50 -3.87
N GLU A 102 -10.71 7.59 -4.64
CA GLU A 102 -11.45 6.72 -5.57
C GLU A 102 -12.48 5.85 -4.84
N ASN A 103 -12.10 5.23 -3.72
CA ASN A 103 -13.01 4.39 -2.93
C ASN A 103 -14.10 5.20 -2.17
N ILE A 104 -13.89 6.49 -1.91
CA ILE A 104 -14.91 7.38 -1.33
C ILE A 104 -15.92 7.82 -2.41
N VAL A 105 -15.48 7.99 -3.66
CA VAL A 105 -16.34 8.37 -4.79
C VAL A 105 -17.24 7.22 -5.25
N ASP A 106 -16.84 5.95 -5.04
CA ASP A 106 -17.72 4.78 -5.20
C ASP A 106 -18.84 4.68 -4.13
N GLY A 107 -18.89 5.65 -3.19
CA GLY A 107 -19.89 5.77 -2.14
C GLY A 107 -21.33 6.02 -2.61
N THR A 108 -21.63 6.01 -3.91
CA THR A 108 -23.00 6.13 -4.44
C THR A 108 -23.49 4.97 -5.32
N ASP A 109 -22.67 3.95 -5.62
CA ASP A 109 -23.01 3.00 -6.70
C ASP A 109 -23.02 1.53 -6.23
N GLY A 110 -23.25 1.31 -4.93
CA GLY A 110 -23.23 -0.03 -4.35
C GLY A 110 -24.55 -0.80 -4.32
N CYS A 111 -25.69 -0.15 -4.53
CA CYS A 111 -27.04 -0.74 -4.72
C CYS A 111 -28.06 0.39 -4.96
N ASN A 112 -28.43 0.70 -6.21
CA ASN A 112 -29.72 1.38 -6.44
C ASN A 112 -30.84 0.35 -6.22
N CYS A 113 -31.25 0.14 -4.97
CA CYS A 113 -32.39 -0.69 -4.63
C CYS A 113 -33.68 0.05 -5.02
N GLY A 114 -34.08 -0.05 -6.28
CA GLY A 114 -35.41 0.37 -6.72
C GLY A 114 -36.47 -0.68 -6.34
N LYS A 115 -37.68 -0.23 -5.99
CA LYS A 115 -38.87 -1.10 -5.91
C LYS A 115 -39.37 -1.37 -7.34
N VAL A 116 -39.15 -2.56 -7.87
CA VAL A 116 -39.82 -3.01 -9.11
C VAL A 116 -40.91 -4.00 -8.70
N LYS A 117 -42.18 -3.64 -8.95
CA LYS A 117 -43.35 -4.49 -8.65
C LYS A 117 -43.40 -5.01 -7.20
N GLY A 118 -43.06 -4.16 -6.22
CA GLY A 118 -43.16 -4.50 -4.79
C GLY A 118 -42.10 -5.47 -4.27
N LYS A 119 -41.05 -5.79 -5.05
CA LYS A 119 -39.89 -6.59 -4.60
C LYS A 119 -38.60 -5.79 -4.74
N CYS A 120 -37.73 -5.90 -3.75
CA CYS A 120 -36.38 -5.33 -3.80
C CYS A 120 -35.55 -6.15 -4.80
N THR A 121 -35.13 -5.54 -5.90
CA THR A 121 -34.22 -6.17 -6.88
C THR A 121 -32.92 -5.39 -6.91
N CYS A 122 -31.82 -6.04 -6.53
CA CYS A 122 -30.47 -5.57 -6.81
C CYS A 122 -30.31 -5.80 -8.36
N GLY A 123 -29.96 -4.77 -9.16
CA GLY A 123 -30.15 -4.67 -10.63
C GLY A 123 -29.49 -5.78 -11.51
N ASN A 124 -29.21 -5.50 -12.79
CA ASN A 124 -28.73 -6.48 -13.78
C ASN A 124 -27.29 -7.02 -13.52
N GLY A 125 -27.03 -7.66 -12.39
CA GLY A 125 -25.77 -8.35 -12.12
C GLY A 125 -25.37 -8.34 -10.65
N LYS A 126 -24.97 -9.52 -10.18
CA LYS A 126 -24.53 -9.93 -8.84
C LYS A 126 -23.87 -8.83 -7.99
N CYS A 127 -24.35 -8.67 -6.76
CA CYS A 127 -23.70 -7.87 -5.73
C CYS A 127 -22.25 -8.33 -5.49
N LYS A 128 -21.32 -7.39 -5.23
CA LYS A 128 -19.94 -7.72 -4.82
C LYS A 128 -19.97 -8.66 -3.59
N PRO A 129 -19.05 -9.65 -3.51
CA PRO A 129 -18.94 -10.51 -2.34
C PRO A 129 -18.66 -9.65 -1.10
N GLY A 130 -19.59 -9.68 -0.13
CA GLY A 130 -19.55 -8.85 1.09
C GLY A 130 -20.70 -7.85 1.24
N CYS A 131 -21.49 -7.60 0.20
CA CYS A 131 -22.72 -6.80 0.31
C CYS A 131 -23.93 -7.71 0.58
N THR A 132 -24.57 -7.59 1.75
CA THR A 132 -25.91 -8.14 1.99
C THR A 132 -26.97 -7.07 1.69
N CYS A 133 -27.99 -7.37 0.87
CA CYS A 133 -29.13 -6.46 0.61
C CYS A 133 -30.05 -6.30 1.87
N ASP A 134 -29.53 -6.60 3.08
CA ASP A 134 -30.25 -6.58 4.38
C ASP A 134 -30.49 -5.17 4.94
N LYS A 135 -29.85 -4.13 4.37
CA LYS A 135 -30.14 -2.72 4.73
C LYS A 135 -31.43 -2.16 4.09
N CYS A 136 -32.27 -2.99 3.49
CA CYS A 136 -33.64 -2.62 3.09
C CYS A 136 -34.69 -2.87 4.20
N LYS A 137 -34.28 -3.11 5.46
CA LYS A 137 -35.22 -3.14 6.58
C LYS A 137 -35.45 -1.73 7.15
N ASN A 138 -36.69 -1.28 6.97
CA ASN A 138 -37.40 -0.25 7.72
C ASN A 138 -37.06 1.23 7.40
N LYS A 139 -37.82 1.82 6.48
CA LYS A 139 -38.46 3.11 6.75
C LYS A 139 -39.98 2.96 6.56
N HIS A 140 -40.67 3.26 7.65
CA HIS A 140 -42.09 3.13 7.93
C HIS A 140 -42.99 4.01 7.05
N HIS A 141 -44.29 3.64 7.11
CA HIS A 141 -45.51 4.31 6.64
C HIS A 141 -46.00 3.90 5.24
#